data_AF-A0A9E2CNY3-F1
#
_entry.id   AF-A0A9E2CNY3-F1
#
_cell.length_a   1.000
_cell.length_b   1.000
_cell.length_c   1.000
_cell.angle_alpha   90.00
_cell.angle_beta   90.00
_cell.angle_gamma   90.00
#
_symmetry.space_group_name_H-M   'P 1'
#
loop_
_entity.id
_entity.type
_entity.pdbx_description
1 polymer ?
#
loop_
_entity_poly.entity_id
_entity_poly.type
_entity_poly.pdbx_seq_one_letter_code
_entity_poly.pdbx_strand_id
1 'polypeptide(L)'
;MNEAMQTALRKLRLSGLAQSLDVRLQEAAGNGLTHMEFLELILQDELLVRAERLINRRVKTASFRELKTLEDFDFAFNPAIKKKQVYDLATCRFIREVRDVLLLGPPGTGKSFLIQAIGYQAIKAGFTVLYRSIFDLVRDFLHDEALAGYDKVLTRYLKPGLLIIDDFGMKQLPKRSGEYLFEIIMRRYETRSTIMTSNRPLEDWGKLIGDVPSATAILDRFLHHAEVITITGKSYRLRNKMAKAAGGEGKNGQDSPTGGTGKKDLAGLKDDELGKDAQNGNQATPCKKRAS
;
A
#
# COMPACT_ATOMS: atom_id res chain seq x y z
N MET A 1 23.20 26.63 -20.81
CA MET A 1 23.82 25.30 -20.65
C MET A 1 24.45 24.83 -21.97
N ASN A 2 25.72 24.38 -21.99
CA ASN A 2 26.41 23.90 -23.19
C ASN A 2 25.86 22.51 -23.64
N GLU A 3 25.61 22.33 -24.93
CA GLU A 3 25.02 21.11 -25.51
C GLU A 3 25.91 19.85 -25.34
N ALA A 4 27.23 20.03 -25.41
CA ALA A 4 28.20 18.97 -25.14
C ALA A 4 28.10 18.48 -23.68
N MET A 5 27.87 19.39 -22.74
CA MET A 5 27.74 19.08 -21.31
C MET A 5 26.43 18.33 -21.05
N GLN A 6 25.31 18.75 -21.63
CA GLN A 6 24.04 18.00 -21.51
C GLN A 6 24.16 16.57 -22.05
N THR A 7 24.87 16.41 -23.16
CA THR A 7 25.12 15.09 -23.76
C THR A 7 25.98 14.20 -22.84
N ALA A 8 27.03 14.75 -22.23
CA ALA A 8 27.87 14.05 -21.27
C ALA A 8 27.09 13.62 -20.02
N LEU A 9 26.27 14.52 -19.45
CA LEU A 9 25.45 14.23 -18.27
C LEU A 9 24.44 13.11 -18.52
N ARG A 10 23.83 13.06 -19.70
CA ARG A 10 22.94 11.95 -20.10
C ARG A 10 23.69 10.63 -20.22
N LYS A 11 24.87 10.61 -20.87
CA LYS A 11 25.70 9.40 -21.02
C LYS A 11 26.16 8.84 -19.67
N LEU A 12 26.51 9.72 -18.73
CA LEU A 12 26.92 9.34 -17.37
C LEU A 12 25.75 9.06 -16.43
N ARG A 13 24.50 9.22 -16.89
CA ARG A 13 23.27 9.07 -16.10
C ARG A 13 23.26 9.97 -14.85
N LEU A 14 23.73 11.21 -15.01
CA LEU A 14 23.79 12.25 -13.97
C LEU A 14 22.55 13.15 -14.05
N SER A 15 21.40 12.56 -13.81
CA SER A 15 20.11 13.23 -14.04
C SER A 15 19.72 14.24 -12.97
N GLY A 16 20.16 14.07 -11.72
CA GLY A 16 19.95 15.05 -10.66
C GLY A 16 20.76 16.30 -10.95
N LEU A 17 22.04 16.12 -11.26
CA LEU A 17 22.91 17.22 -11.69
C LEU A 17 22.36 17.90 -12.95
N ALA A 18 21.91 17.17 -13.96
CA ALA A 18 21.32 17.77 -15.16
C ALA A 18 20.08 18.66 -14.89
N GLN A 19 19.37 18.43 -13.79
CA GLN A 19 18.19 19.21 -13.39
C GLN A 19 18.56 20.41 -12.51
N SER A 20 19.55 20.27 -11.61
CA SER A 20 19.93 21.32 -10.66
C SER A 20 21.10 22.21 -11.11
N LEU A 21 21.83 21.85 -12.17
CA LEU A 21 23.08 22.51 -12.55
C LEU A 21 22.96 24.01 -12.76
N ASP A 22 21.93 24.46 -13.49
CA ASP A 22 21.76 25.90 -13.79
C ASP A 22 21.52 26.69 -12.49
N VAL A 23 20.77 26.13 -11.53
CA VAL A 23 20.51 26.74 -10.22
C VAL A 23 21.79 26.77 -9.39
N ARG A 24 22.54 25.66 -9.35
CA ARG A 24 23.81 25.58 -8.60
C ARG A 24 24.90 26.49 -9.17
N LEU A 25 24.92 26.72 -10.48
CA LEU A 25 25.83 27.67 -11.12
C LEU A 25 25.53 29.11 -10.72
N GLN A 26 24.25 29.48 -10.63
CA GLN A 26 23.84 30.80 -10.12
C GLN A 26 24.18 30.97 -8.64
N GLU A 27 23.95 29.94 -7.83
CA GLU A 27 24.29 29.92 -6.41
C GLU A 27 25.80 30.07 -6.18
N ALA A 28 26.63 29.37 -6.96
CA ALA A 28 28.08 29.49 -6.89
C ALA A 28 28.56 30.90 -7.25
N ALA A 29 27.98 31.49 -8.29
CA ALA A 29 28.30 32.86 -8.70
C ALA A 29 27.86 33.91 -7.67
N GLY A 30 26.71 33.71 -7.01
CA GLY A 30 26.16 34.65 -6.02
C GLY A 30 26.80 34.56 -4.64
N ASN A 31 27.15 33.35 -4.18
CA ASN A 31 27.68 33.11 -2.85
C ASN A 31 29.22 33.00 -2.81
N GLY A 32 29.89 33.09 -3.95
CA GLY A 32 31.35 32.97 -4.03
C GLY A 32 31.87 31.60 -3.61
N LEU A 33 31.14 30.53 -3.93
CA LEU A 33 31.52 29.16 -3.56
C LEU A 33 32.87 28.79 -4.18
N THR A 34 33.71 28.13 -3.41
CA THR A 34 34.94 27.53 -3.94
C THR A 34 34.60 26.39 -4.91
N HIS A 35 35.53 26.09 -5.82
CA HIS A 35 35.38 24.98 -6.77
C HIS A 35 35.09 23.64 -6.07
N MET A 36 35.66 23.44 -4.87
CA MET A 36 35.45 22.23 -4.07
C MET A 36 34.03 22.17 -3.52
N GLU A 37 33.53 23.26 -2.92
CA GLU A 37 32.17 23.33 -2.38
C GLU A 37 31.12 23.16 -3.49
N PHE A 38 31.34 23.78 -4.65
CA PHE A 38 30.47 23.59 -5.81
C PHE A 38 30.43 22.13 -6.26
N LEU A 39 31.60 21.48 -6.38
CA LEU A 39 31.68 20.07 -6.76
C LEU A 39 31.00 19.16 -5.73
N GLU A 40 31.13 19.46 -4.45
CA GLU A 40 30.46 18.72 -3.38
C GLU A 40 28.93 18.83 -3.50
N LEU A 41 28.39 20.04 -3.69
CA LEU A 41 26.95 20.27 -3.82
C LEU A 41 26.33 19.54 -5.02
N ILE A 42 26.95 19.62 -6.20
CA ILE A 42 26.40 18.96 -7.39
C ILE A 42 26.45 17.43 -7.27
N LEU A 43 27.45 16.88 -6.57
CA LEU A 43 27.52 15.44 -6.29
C LEU A 43 26.48 15.03 -5.25
N GLN A 44 26.25 15.83 -4.21
CA GLN A 44 25.19 15.62 -3.23
C GLN A 44 23.81 15.60 -3.89
N ASP A 45 23.51 16.53 -4.80
CA ASP A 45 22.24 16.55 -5.56
C ASP A 45 22.01 15.24 -6.34
N GLU A 46 23.04 14.76 -7.03
CA GLU A 46 22.94 13.49 -7.77
C GLU A 46 22.74 12.30 -6.83
N LEU A 47 23.44 12.26 -5.70
CA LEU A 47 23.29 11.21 -4.70
C LEU A 47 21.87 11.20 -4.12
N LEU A 48 21.30 12.36 -3.82
CA LEU A 48 19.94 12.50 -3.31
C LEU A 48 18.91 11.96 -4.32
N VAL A 49 19.00 12.37 -5.59
CA VAL A 49 18.09 11.89 -6.64
C VAL A 49 18.22 10.39 -6.87
N ARG A 50 19.43 9.83 -6.78
CA ARG A 50 19.64 8.37 -6.87
C ARG A 50 19.05 7.62 -5.68
N ALA A 51 19.24 8.14 -4.47
CA ALA A 51 18.68 7.55 -3.25
C ALA A 51 17.14 7.55 -3.30
N GLU A 52 16.53 8.67 -3.71
CA GLU A 52 15.08 8.79 -3.85
C GLU A 52 14.53 7.80 -4.88
N ARG A 53 15.15 7.70 -6.06
CA ARG A 53 14.75 6.73 -7.10
C ARG A 53 14.86 5.29 -6.63
N LEU A 54 15.89 4.96 -5.84
CA LEU A 54 16.04 3.63 -5.26
C LEU A 54 14.88 3.32 -4.31
N ILE A 55 14.52 4.25 -3.44
CA ILE A 55 13.38 4.12 -2.53
C ILE A 55 12.09 3.95 -3.34
N ASN A 56 11.81 4.82 -4.31
CA ASN A 56 10.60 4.77 -5.13
C ASN A 56 10.48 3.44 -5.90
N ARG A 57 11.59 2.93 -6.44
CA ARG A 57 11.63 1.61 -7.08
C ARG A 57 11.29 0.49 -6.10
N ARG A 58 11.87 0.51 -4.89
CA ARG A 58 11.60 -0.49 -3.86
C ARG A 58 10.16 -0.43 -3.35
N VAL A 59 9.60 0.77 -3.15
CA VAL A 59 8.19 0.97 -2.78
C VAL A 59 7.28 0.37 -3.84
N LYS A 60 7.56 0.63 -5.12
CA LYS A 60 6.80 0.05 -6.24
C LYS A 60 6.90 -1.48 -6.27
N THR A 61 8.09 -2.05 -6.05
CA THR A 61 8.28 -3.51 -5.99
C THR A 61 7.58 -4.13 -4.77
N ALA A 62 7.55 -3.42 -3.63
CA ALA A 62 6.94 -3.92 -2.41
C ALA A 62 5.44 -4.15 -2.52
N SER A 63 4.76 -3.55 -3.50
CA SER A 63 3.35 -3.82 -3.82
C SER A 63 2.41 -3.58 -2.63
N PHE A 64 2.70 -2.56 -1.81
CA PHE A 64 1.80 -2.16 -0.71
C PHE A 64 0.40 -1.81 -1.23
N ARG A 65 -0.62 -2.08 -0.42
CA ARG A 65 -1.99 -1.71 -0.76
C ARG A 65 -2.17 -0.20 -0.77
N GLU A 66 -1.67 0.47 0.26
CA GLU A 66 -1.61 1.92 0.38
C GLU A 66 -0.32 2.28 1.12
N LEU A 67 0.38 3.33 0.69
CA LEU A 67 1.54 3.81 1.43
C LEU A 67 1.08 4.37 2.77
N LYS A 68 1.51 3.75 3.86
CA LYS A 68 1.25 4.21 5.23
C LYS A 68 2.58 4.51 5.90
N THR A 69 2.64 5.61 6.65
CA THR A 69 3.81 5.95 7.45
C THR A 69 3.50 5.77 8.95
N LEU A 70 4.55 5.69 9.78
CA LEU A 70 4.35 5.61 11.23
C LEU A 70 3.82 6.93 11.82
N GLU A 71 4.09 8.05 11.16
CA GLU A 71 3.64 9.39 11.56
C GLU A 71 2.12 9.53 11.42
N ASP A 72 1.55 8.87 10.41
CA ASP A 72 0.10 8.80 10.17
C ASP A 72 -0.64 7.94 11.22
N PHE A 73 0.06 7.23 12.12
CA PHE A 73 -0.56 6.34 13.10
C PHE A 73 -0.99 7.07 14.37
N ASP A 74 -2.30 7.10 14.61
CA ASP A 74 -2.89 7.63 15.85
C ASP A 74 -2.74 6.62 17.00
N PHE A 75 -1.63 6.73 17.75
CA PHE A 75 -1.41 5.93 18.95
C PHE A 75 -2.36 6.29 20.11
N ALA A 76 -3.01 7.46 20.09
CA ALA A 76 -4.00 7.80 21.11
C ALA A 76 -5.29 7.00 20.94
N PHE A 77 -5.61 6.61 19.71
CA PHE A 77 -6.76 5.76 19.42
C PHE A 77 -6.64 4.34 20.00
N ASN A 78 -5.43 3.77 19.99
CA ASN A 78 -5.21 2.43 20.53
C ASN A 78 -4.03 2.39 21.53
N PRO A 79 -4.28 2.76 22.80
CA PRO A 79 -3.25 2.76 23.85
C PRO A 79 -2.74 1.37 24.22
N ALA A 80 -3.44 0.30 23.81
CA ALA A 80 -2.97 -1.07 24.00
C ALA A 80 -1.69 -1.36 23.19
N ILE A 81 -1.43 -0.58 22.14
CA ILE A 81 -0.23 -0.72 21.32
C ILE A 81 0.91 0.04 21.97
N LYS A 82 1.90 -0.70 22.47
CA LYS A 82 3.09 -0.13 23.10
C LYS A 82 3.94 0.60 22.04
N LYS A 83 3.97 1.93 22.09
CA LYS A 83 4.80 2.78 21.21
C LYS A 83 6.24 2.28 21.12
N LYS A 84 6.86 1.96 22.28
CA LYS A 84 8.24 1.47 22.36
C LYS A 84 8.48 0.25 21.47
N GLN A 85 7.54 -0.69 21.45
CA GLN A 85 7.64 -1.92 20.67
C GLN A 85 7.53 -1.65 19.17
N VAL A 86 6.60 -0.78 18.75
CA VAL A 86 6.47 -0.37 17.34
C VAL A 86 7.71 0.37 16.85
N TYR A 87 8.27 1.27 17.65
CA TYR A 87 9.50 1.97 17.29
C TYR A 87 10.72 1.06 17.28
N ASP A 88 10.80 0.06 18.16
CA ASP A 88 11.84 -0.97 18.12
C ASP A 88 11.78 -1.76 16.80
N LEU A 89 10.59 -2.19 16.37
CA LEU A 89 10.41 -2.80 15.05
C LEU A 89 10.76 -1.86 13.90
N ALA A 90 10.47 -0.56 14.03
CA ALA A 90 10.82 0.44 13.03
C ALA A 90 12.35 0.60 12.84
N THR A 91 13.16 0.28 13.84
CA THR A 91 14.63 0.24 13.70
C THR A 91 15.11 -0.86 12.75
N CYS A 92 14.24 -1.79 12.39
CA CYS A 92 14.54 -2.95 11.54
C CYS A 92 15.59 -3.89 12.15
N ARG A 93 15.83 -3.83 13.48
CA ARG A 93 16.74 -4.76 14.17
C ARG A 93 16.33 -6.21 13.95
N PHE A 94 15.04 -6.52 14.04
CA PHE A 94 14.51 -7.86 13.82
C PHE A 94 14.86 -8.42 12.43
N ILE A 95 14.95 -7.57 11.40
CA ILE A 95 15.34 -7.98 10.04
C ILE A 95 16.82 -8.40 9.99
N ARG A 96 17.68 -7.66 10.71
CA ARG A 96 19.13 -7.95 10.78
C ARG A 96 19.42 -9.21 11.58
N GLU A 97 18.61 -9.48 12.59
CA GLU A 97 18.70 -10.65 13.45
C GLU A 97 17.92 -11.85 12.89
N VAL A 98 17.29 -11.71 11.72
CA VAL A 98 16.52 -12.77 11.06
C VAL A 98 15.40 -13.32 11.98
N ARG A 99 14.76 -12.41 12.71
CA ARG A 99 13.57 -12.71 13.52
C ARG A 99 12.29 -12.44 12.74
N ASP A 100 11.24 -13.15 13.12
CA ASP A 100 9.92 -12.98 12.55
C ASP A 100 9.03 -12.11 13.45
N VAL A 101 7.91 -11.62 12.93
CA VAL A 101 6.94 -10.86 13.75
C VAL A 101 5.52 -11.30 13.42
N LEU A 102 4.72 -11.52 14.46
CA LEU A 102 3.32 -11.89 14.32
C LEU A 102 2.42 -10.86 15.00
N LEU A 103 1.55 -10.21 14.24
CA LEU A 103 0.53 -9.32 14.80
C LEU A 103 -0.82 -10.05 14.89
N LEU A 104 -1.32 -10.21 16.11
CA LEU A 104 -2.60 -10.84 16.40
C LEU A 104 -3.63 -9.80 16.86
N GLY A 105 -4.89 -9.96 16.49
CA GLY A 105 -5.97 -9.13 17.04
C GLY A 105 -7.20 -9.05 16.15
N PRO A 106 -8.32 -8.48 16.62
CA PRO A 106 -9.54 -8.38 15.83
C PRO A 106 -9.36 -7.46 14.60
N PRO A 107 -10.25 -7.57 13.59
CA PRO A 107 -10.17 -6.74 12.40
C PRO A 107 -10.38 -5.26 12.74
N GLY A 108 -9.63 -4.39 12.06
CA GLY A 108 -9.75 -2.93 12.21
C GLY A 108 -8.97 -2.32 13.39
N THR A 109 -8.14 -3.08 14.09
CA THR A 109 -7.30 -2.56 15.20
C THR A 109 -6.00 -1.88 14.77
N GLY A 110 -5.69 -1.85 13.46
CA GLY A 110 -4.50 -1.19 12.92
C GLY A 110 -3.34 -2.11 12.51
N LYS A 111 -3.49 -3.44 12.59
CA LYS A 111 -2.43 -4.42 12.20
C LYS A 111 -1.86 -4.17 10.80
N SER A 112 -2.72 -4.17 9.78
CA SER A 112 -2.32 -3.93 8.38
C SER A 112 -1.68 -2.56 8.16
N PHE A 113 -2.04 -1.57 8.97
CA PHE A 113 -1.43 -0.25 8.92
C PHE A 113 0.00 -0.32 9.45
N LEU A 114 0.18 -0.89 10.65
CA LEU A 114 1.48 -0.97 11.31
C LEU A 114 2.50 -1.76 10.49
N ILE A 115 2.12 -2.92 9.93
CA ILE A 115 3.04 -3.71 9.12
C ILE A 115 3.46 -2.98 7.84
N GLN A 116 2.55 -2.21 7.21
CA GLN A 116 2.88 -1.42 6.01
C GLN A 116 3.80 -0.26 6.37
N ALA A 117 3.56 0.39 7.50
CA ALA A 117 4.41 1.46 8.01
C ALA A 117 5.82 0.95 8.37
N ILE A 118 5.92 -0.20 9.05
CA ILE A 118 7.19 -0.86 9.35
C ILE A 118 7.89 -1.29 8.04
N GLY A 119 7.14 -1.86 7.10
CA GLY A 119 7.66 -2.23 5.78
C GLY A 119 8.22 -1.02 5.02
N TYR A 120 7.57 0.13 5.10
CA TYR A 120 8.08 1.36 4.50
C TYR A 120 9.37 1.85 5.18
N GLN A 121 9.47 1.76 6.51
CA GLN A 121 10.71 2.06 7.23
C GLN A 121 11.84 1.08 6.86
N ALA A 122 11.53 -0.20 6.66
CA ALA A 122 12.50 -1.18 6.17
C ALA A 122 13.05 -0.81 4.79
N ILE A 123 12.22 -0.29 3.88
CA ILE A 123 12.68 0.21 2.58
C ILE A 123 13.62 1.41 2.74
N LYS A 124 13.26 2.37 3.61
CA LYS A 124 14.12 3.52 3.93
C LYS A 124 15.47 3.08 4.54
N ALA A 125 15.45 2.05 5.37
CA ALA A 125 16.63 1.44 5.97
C ALA A 125 17.47 0.58 5.00
N GLY A 126 17.04 0.46 3.74
CA GLY A 126 17.82 -0.19 2.70
C GLY A 126 17.38 -1.61 2.32
N PHE A 127 16.36 -2.17 2.98
CA PHE A 127 15.88 -3.53 2.74
C PHE A 127 14.94 -3.62 1.53
N THR A 128 14.90 -4.80 0.92
CA THR A 128 13.86 -5.16 -0.05
C THR A 128 12.67 -5.76 0.69
N VAL A 129 11.47 -5.28 0.38
CA VAL A 129 10.23 -5.70 1.03
C VAL A 129 9.26 -6.21 -0.03
N LEU A 130 8.45 -7.20 0.32
CA LEU A 130 7.28 -7.60 -0.46
C LEU A 130 6.08 -7.71 0.48
N TYR A 131 5.01 -6.99 0.17
CA TYR A 131 3.73 -7.10 0.83
C TYR A 131 2.75 -7.87 -0.06
N ARG A 132 2.09 -8.87 0.52
CA ARG A 132 0.96 -9.57 -0.10
C ARG A 132 -0.07 -9.97 0.94
N SER A 133 -1.35 -9.95 0.57
CA SER A 133 -2.36 -10.64 1.37
C SER A 133 -2.19 -12.15 1.21
N ILE A 134 -2.58 -12.94 2.22
CA ILE A 134 -2.54 -14.40 2.10
C ILE A 134 -3.38 -14.91 0.91
N PHE A 135 -4.49 -14.23 0.60
CA PHE A 135 -5.36 -14.59 -0.52
C PHE A 135 -4.70 -14.33 -1.88
N ASP A 136 -3.98 -13.21 -2.01
CA ASP A 136 -3.23 -12.90 -3.24
C ASP A 136 -2.02 -13.82 -3.38
N LEU A 137 -1.37 -14.19 -2.27
CA LEU A 137 -0.30 -15.19 -2.27
C LEU A 137 -0.81 -16.51 -2.84
N VAL A 138 -1.90 -17.05 -2.29
CA VAL A 138 -2.49 -18.30 -2.79
C VAL A 138 -2.90 -18.16 -4.26
N ARG A 139 -3.48 -17.02 -4.66
CA ARG A 139 -3.86 -16.78 -6.06
C ARG A 139 -2.66 -16.79 -6.99
N ASP A 140 -1.54 -16.19 -6.60
CA ASP A 140 -0.31 -16.16 -7.41
C ASP A 140 0.19 -17.59 -7.68
N PHE A 141 0.15 -18.48 -6.68
CA PHE A 141 0.56 -19.88 -6.85
C PHE A 141 -0.43 -20.71 -7.68
N LEU A 142 -1.74 -20.54 -7.44
CA LEU A 142 -2.76 -21.28 -8.19
C LEU A 142 -2.78 -20.91 -9.69
N HIS A 143 -2.47 -19.65 -10.03
CA HIS A 143 -2.44 -19.22 -11.43
C HIS A 143 -1.23 -19.80 -12.19
N ASP A 144 -0.06 -19.85 -11.55
CA ASP A 144 1.20 -20.24 -12.20
C ASP A 144 1.50 -21.74 -12.13
N GLU A 145 0.84 -22.51 -11.24
CA GLU A 145 0.85 -23.99 -11.28
C GLU A 145 0.31 -24.49 -12.64
N ALA A 146 -0.66 -23.78 -13.23
CA ALA A 146 -1.18 -24.07 -14.56
C ALA A 146 -0.20 -23.75 -15.71
N LEU A 147 0.88 -22.99 -15.45
CA LEU A 147 1.82 -22.46 -16.46
C LEU A 147 3.27 -22.94 -16.25
N ALA A 148 3.51 -23.93 -15.38
CA ALA A 148 4.85 -24.39 -14.98
C ALA A 148 5.76 -23.26 -14.42
N GLY A 149 5.16 -22.21 -13.84
CA GLY A 149 5.84 -21.02 -13.32
C GLY A 149 6.19 -21.07 -11.83
N TYR A 150 5.96 -22.20 -11.15
CA TYR A 150 6.03 -22.33 -9.69
C TYR A 150 7.31 -21.76 -9.07
N ASP A 151 8.47 -22.14 -9.60
CA ASP A 151 9.77 -21.70 -9.06
C ASP A 151 9.99 -20.19 -9.20
N LYS A 152 9.42 -19.56 -10.25
CA LYS A 152 9.51 -18.11 -10.45
C LYS A 152 8.68 -17.37 -9.39
N VAL A 153 7.47 -17.86 -9.12
CA VAL A 153 6.62 -17.32 -8.04
C VAL A 153 7.28 -17.51 -6.70
N LEU A 154 7.76 -18.72 -6.40
CA LEU A 154 8.43 -19.02 -5.14
C LEU A 154 9.64 -18.11 -4.93
N THR A 155 10.49 -17.95 -5.96
CA THR A 155 11.65 -17.05 -5.89
C THR A 155 11.24 -15.60 -5.61
N ARG A 156 10.09 -15.13 -6.10
CA ARG A 156 9.56 -13.79 -5.80
C ARG A 156 9.26 -13.62 -4.30
N TYR A 157 8.76 -14.66 -3.62
CA TYR A 157 8.49 -14.64 -2.18
C TYR A 157 9.73 -14.87 -1.33
N LEU A 158 10.73 -15.61 -1.84
CA LEU A 158 11.99 -15.86 -1.11
C LEU A 158 12.96 -14.68 -1.22
N LYS A 159 13.05 -14.01 -2.38
CA LYS A 159 14.07 -12.96 -2.67
C LYS A 159 14.05 -11.70 -1.77
N PRO A 160 12.91 -11.19 -1.29
CA PRO A 160 12.88 -10.01 -0.42
C PRO A 160 13.54 -10.26 0.94
N GLY A 161 14.27 -9.26 1.45
CA GLY A 161 14.83 -9.30 2.81
C GLY A 161 13.74 -9.35 3.88
N LEU A 162 12.59 -8.72 3.60
CA LEU A 162 11.38 -8.80 4.42
C LEU A 162 10.18 -9.23 3.58
N LEU A 163 9.50 -10.28 4.01
CA LEU A 163 8.20 -10.67 3.46
C LEU A 163 7.09 -10.31 4.44
N ILE A 164 6.03 -9.66 3.97
CA ILE A 164 4.85 -9.31 4.77
C ILE A 164 3.64 -10.04 4.21
N ILE A 165 3.04 -10.90 5.03
CA ILE A 165 1.83 -11.65 4.71
C ILE A 165 0.68 -11.12 5.58
N ASP A 166 -0.28 -10.45 4.95
CA ASP A 166 -1.40 -9.81 5.65
C ASP A 166 -2.71 -10.62 5.55
N ASP A 167 -3.67 -10.26 6.41
CA ASP A 167 -5.07 -10.70 6.39
C ASP A 167 -5.31 -12.20 6.67
N PHE A 168 -4.40 -12.87 7.39
CA PHE A 168 -4.65 -14.25 7.82
C PHE A 168 -5.88 -14.34 8.75
N GLY A 169 -6.65 -15.43 8.63
CA GLY A 169 -7.82 -15.68 9.48
C GLY A 169 -9.09 -14.88 9.14
N MET A 170 -9.14 -14.18 7.99
CA MET A 170 -10.39 -13.55 7.53
C MET A 170 -11.37 -14.53 6.86
N LYS A 171 -10.86 -15.52 6.13
CA LYS A 171 -11.62 -16.58 5.47
C LYS A 171 -10.81 -17.87 5.49
N GLN A 172 -11.47 -19.01 5.30
CA GLN A 172 -10.78 -20.27 5.05
C GLN A 172 -10.02 -20.20 3.73
N LEU A 173 -8.83 -20.79 3.71
CA LEU A 173 -8.02 -20.85 2.51
C LEU A 173 -8.48 -22.01 1.63
N PRO A 174 -8.29 -21.91 0.30
CA PRO A 174 -8.47 -23.05 -0.61
C PRO A 174 -7.62 -24.26 -0.20
N LYS A 175 -8.01 -25.46 -0.61
CA LYS A 175 -7.18 -26.67 -0.44
C LYS A 175 -5.78 -26.45 -1.05
N ARG A 176 -4.75 -27.09 -0.47
CA ARG A 176 -3.31 -26.95 -0.83
C ARG A 176 -2.65 -25.59 -0.51
N SER A 177 -3.42 -24.57 -0.09
CA SER A 177 -2.84 -23.27 0.31
C SER A 177 -1.87 -23.36 1.48
N GLY A 178 -2.09 -24.33 2.38
CA GLY A 178 -1.20 -24.62 3.50
C GLY A 178 0.19 -25.03 3.06
N GLU A 179 0.30 -25.82 1.99
CA GLU A 179 1.56 -26.31 1.44
C GLU A 179 2.42 -25.14 0.92
N TYR A 180 1.81 -24.20 0.19
CA TYR A 180 2.50 -23.00 -0.32
C TYR A 180 3.01 -22.10 0.81
N LEU A 181 2.18 -21.86 1.82
CA LEU A 181 2.57 -21.06 2.97
C LEU A 181 3.67 -21.75 3.77
N PHE A 182 3.54 -23.07 3.98
CA PHE A 182 4.53 -23.87 4.66
C PHE A 182 5.88 -23.83 3.94
N GLU A 183 5.92 -24.03 2.63
CA GLU A 183 7.15 -24.00 1.86
C GLU A 183 7.86 -22.64 1.93
N ILE A 184 7.11 -21.54 1.86
CA ILE A 184 7.68 -20.19 2.00
C ILE A 184 8.30 -20.02 3.39
N ILE A 185 7.56 -20.37 4.46
CA ILE A 185 8.03 -20.21 5.83
C ILE A 185 9.24 -21.10 6.09
N MET A 186 9.20 -22.36 5.65
CA MET A 186 10.32 -23.31 5.71
C MET A 186 11.58 -22.77 5.07
N ARG A 187 11.49 -22.26 3.84
CA ARG A 187 12.68 -21.79 3.09
C ARG A 187 13.20 -20.43 3.58
N ARG A 188 12.37 -19.65 4.30
CA ARG A 188 12.77 -18.36 4.90
C ARG A 188 13.24 -18.50 6.35
N TYR A 189 12.88 -19.58 7.03
CA TYR A 189 13.30 -19.88 8.39
C TYR A 189 14.82 -19.76 8.54
N GLU A 190 15.27 -19.00 9.54
CA GLU A 190 16.68 -18.67 9.83
C GLU A 190 17.49 -18.01 8.68
N THR A 191 16.85 -17.67 7.56
CA THR A 191 17.53 -16.99 6.43
C THR A 191 17.03 -15.58 6.23
N ARG A 192 15.72 -15.32 6.35
CA ARG A 192 15.11 -14.00 6.14
C ARG A 192 13.84 -13.79 6.95
N SER A 193 13.66 -12.57 7.44
CA SER A 193 12.50 -12.21 8.25
C SER A 193 11.17 -12.17 7.49
N THR A 194 10.12 -12.53 8.20
CA THR A 194 8.74 -12.56 7.76
C THR A 194 7.85 -11.91 8.81
N ILE A 195 6.96 -11.02 8.38
CA ILE A 195 5.89 -10.47 9.20
C ILE A 195 4.58 -11.10 8.76
N MET A 196 3.79 -11.58 9.72
CA MET A 196 2.43 -12.04 9.48
C MET A 196 1.42 -11.26 10.32
N THR A 197 0.21 -11.10 9.81
CA THR A 197 -0.93 -10.68 10.65
C THR A 197 -2.01 -11.74 10.65
N SER A 198 -2.68 -11.92 11.78
CA SER A 198 -3.85 -12.78 11.89
C SER A 198 -4.99 -12.11 12.65
N ASN A 199 -6.20 -12.34 12.15
CA ASN A 199 -7.46 -11.95 12.79
C ASN A 199 -8.01 -13.03 13.74
N ARG A 200 -7.33 -14.18 13.84
CA ARG A 200 -7.71 -15.34 14.65
C ARG A 200 -6.56 -15.75 15.58
N PRO A 201 -6.86 -16.33 16.75
CA PRO A 201 -5.84 -16.90 17.62
C PRO A 201 -5.09 -18.04 16.90
N LEU A 202 -3.89 -18.36 17.40
CA LEU A 202 -3.01 -19.38 16.81
C LEU A 202 -3.66 -20.77 16.76
N GLU A 203 -4.47 -21.10 17.77
CA GLU A 203 -5.22 -22.35 17.90
C GLU A 203 -6.17 -22.61 16.72
N ASP A 204 -6.67 -21.55 16.08
CA ASP A 204 -7.60 -21.65 14.95
C ASP A 204 -6.89 -21.89 13.60
N TRP A 205 -5.55 -21.80 13.53
CA TRP A 205 -4.82 -21.88 12.26
C TRP A 205 -4.98 -23.24 11.58
N GLY A 206 -5.05 -24.33 12.34
CA GLY A 206 -5.32 -25.66 11.79
C GLY A 206 -6.64 -25.72 11.01
N LYS A 207 -7.70 -25.09 11.54
CA LYS A 207 -9.01 -25.00 10.88
C LYS A 207 -9.01 -24.08 9.67
N LEU A 208 -8.22 -23.01 9.71
CA LEU A 208 -8.13 -22.01 8.64
C LEU A 208 -7.37 -22.53 7.41
N ILE A 209 -6.31 -23.30 7.66
CA ILE A 209 -5.48 -23.93 6.63
C ILE A 209 -6.15 -25.19 6.08
N GLY A 210 -6.94 -25.88 6.91
CA GLY A 210 -7.58 -27.15 6.54
C GLY A 210 -6.65 -28.35 6.62
N ASP A 211 -5.46 -28.17 7.22
CA ASP A 211 -4.46 -29.21 7.46
C ASP A 211 -3.74 -28.91 8.78
N VAL A 212 -4.06 -29.69 9.82
CA VAL A 212 -3.54 -29.50 11.18
C VAL A 212 -2.04 -29.77 11.25
N PRO A 213 -1.51 -30.90 10.74
CA PRO A 213 -0.07 -31.14 10.62
C PRO A 213 0.72 -29.97 10.01
N SER A 214 0.31 -29.47 8.84
CA SER A 214 0.99 -28.33 8.20
C SER A 214 0.90 -27.06 9.03
N ALA A 215 -0.25 -26.77 9.64
CA ALA A 215 -0.41 -25.62 10.53
C ALA A 215 0.53 -25.70 11.74
N THR A 216 0.64 -26.87 12.39
CA THR A 216 1.56 -27.09 13.51
C THR A 216 3.01 -26.91 13.07
N ALA A 217 3.39 -27.46 11.91
CA ALA A 217 4.74 -27.36 11.37
C ALA A 217 5.13 -25.91 10.98
N ILE A 218 4.15 -25.11 10.51
CA ILE A 218 4.30 -23.67 10.27
C ILE A 218 4.53 -22.94 11.59
N LEU A 219 3.65 -23.18 12.57
CA LEU A 219 3.69 -22.47 13.86
C LEU A 219 4.97 -22.76 14.61
N ASP A 220 5.43 -24.01 14.63
CA ASP A 220 6.67 -24.43 15.26
C ASP A 220 7.88 -23.61 14.76
N ARG A 221 8.04 -23.51 13.43
CA ARG A 221 9.19 -22.82 12.83
C ARG A 221 9.07 -21.32 12.85
N PHE A 222 7.88 -20.81 12.53
CA PHE A 222 7.65 -19.37 12.51
C PHE A 222 7.74 -18.78 13.91
N LEU A 223 7.19 -19.44 14.94
CA LEU A 223 7.15 -18.91 16.29
C LEU A 223 8.46 -19.09 17.07
N HIS A 224 9.37 -19.95 16.63
CA HIS A 224 10.64 -20.18 17.32
C HIS A 224 11.44 -18.88 17.54
N HIS A 225 11.41 -17.96 16.57
CA HIS A 225 12.08 -16.66 16.65
C HIS A 225 11.14 -15.48 16.41
N ALA A 226 9.82 -15.69 16.44
CA ALA A 226 8.87 -14.61 16.23
C ALA A 226 8.62 -13.77 17.48
N GLU A 227 8.61 -12.46 17.30
CA GLU A 227 8.00 -11.55 18.26
C GLU A 227 6.49 -11.51 18.04
N VAL A 228 5.72 -11.99 19.02
CA VAL A 228 4.25 -11.99 18.96
C VAL A 228 3.68 -10.73 19.61
N ILE A 229 2.94 -9.95 18.84
CA ILE A 229 2.31 -8.70 19.26
C ILE A 229 0.80 -8.85 19.20
N THR A 230 0.17 -8.95 20.37
CA THR A 230 -1.28 -8.98 20.48
C THR A 230 -1.84 -7.57 20.62
N ILE A 231 -2.66 -7.18 19.65
CA ILE A 231 -3.33 -5.88 19.59
C ILE A 231 -4.81 -6.07 19.92
N THR A 232 -5.25 -5.49 21.03
CA THR A 232 -6.66 -5.36 21.40
C THR A 232 -7.16 -3.95 21.08
N GLY A 233 -8.47 -3.73 21.09
CA GLY A 233 -9.05 -2.39 20.92
C GLY A 233 -10.25 -2.34 19.96
N LYS A 234 -10.88 -1.16 19.89
CA LYS A 234 -12.03 -0.90 19.01
C LYS A 234 -11.57 -0.78 17.55
N SER A 235 -12.47 -1.09 16.61
CA SER A 235 -12.18 -0.97 15.19
C SER A 235 -12.11 0.49 14.75
N TYR A 236 -10.96 0.92 14.22
CA TYR A 236 -10.74 2.24 13.63
C TYR A 236 -11.69 2.53 12.48
N ARG A 237 -12.03 1.49 11.69
CA ARG A 237 -12.90 1.60 10.51
C ARG A 237 -14.34 1.97 10.89
N LEU A 238 -14.81 1.50 12.05
CA LEU A 238 -16.16 1.82 12.55
C LEU A 238 -16.25 3.27 13.04
N ARG A 239 -15.20 3.78 13.70
CA ARG A 239 -15.12 5.20 14.09
C ARG A 239 -15.26 6.13 12.89
N ASN A 240 -14.52 5.87 11.80
CA ASN A 240 -14.59 6.72 10.61
C ASN A 240 -15.98 6.70 9.95
N LYS A 241 -16.70 5.58 10.02
CA LYS A 241 -18.10 5.50 9.55
C LYS A 241 -19.04 6.31 10.45
N MET A 242 -18.91 6.18 11.77
CA MET A 242 -19.73 6.93 12.74
C MET A 242 -19.45 8.44 12.68
N ALA A 243 -18.20 8.85 12.54
CA ALA A 243 -17.82 10.26 12.39
C ALA A 243 -18.34 10.86 11.06
N LYS A 244 -18.32 10.08 9.97
CA LYS A 244 -18.92 10.50 8.69
C LYS A 244 -20.45 10.56 8.74
N ALA A 245 -21.10 9.65 9.46
CA ALA A 245 -22.55 9.67 9.64
C ALA A 245 -23.00 10.85 10.51
N ALA A 246 -22.28 11.14 11.61
CA ALA A 246 -22.58 12.27 12.50
C ALA A 246 -22.27 13.65 11.86
N GLY A 247 -21.38 13.72 10.88
CA GLY A 247 -21.06 14.94 10.13
C GLY A 247 -21.95 15.20 8.90
N GLY A 248 -22.90 14.31 8.59
CA GLY A 248 -23.76 14.39 7.40
C GLY A 248 -25.14 15.04 7.62
N GLU A 249 -25.57 15.28 8.86
CA GLU A 249 -26.90 15.78 9.20
C GLU A 249 -26.94 17.28 9.59
N GLY A 250 -25.99 18.09 9.12
CA GLY A 250 -25.84 19.46 9.60
C GLY A 250 -25.42 20.51 8.59
N LYS A 251 -25.93 20.48 7.34
CA LYS A 251 -25.89 21.64 6.42
C LYS A 251 -27.08 21.65 5.47
N ASN A 252 -28.24 22.10 5.96
CA ASN A 252 -29.24 22.80 5.16
C ASN A 252 -30.06 23.69 6.09
N GLY A 253 -29.74 24.98 6.13
CA GLY A 253 -30.47 25.97 6.91
C GLY A 253 -29.74 27.31 7.01
N GLN A 254 -30.19 28.24 6.16
CA GLN A 254 -30.20 29.72 6.34
C GLN A 254 -28.85 30.44 6.37
N ASP A 255 -28.65 31.64 5.82
CA ASP A 255 -29.46 32.60 5.05
C ASP A 255 -28.45 33.62 4.47
N SER A 256 -28.82 34.37 3.43
CA SER A 256 -28.24 35.70 3.21
C SER A 256 -29.31 36.70 2.77
N PRO A 257 -29.28 37.95 3.28
CA PRO A 257 -30.43 38.85 3.29
C PRO A 257 -30.32 39.93 2.20
N THR A 258 -31.47 40.38 1.67
CA THR A 258 -31.64 41.75 1.16
C THR A 258 -33.12 42.15 1.24
N GLY A 259 -33.44 43.12 2.11
CA GLY A 259 -34.60 44.01 1.89
C GLY A 259 -34.29 44.95 0.72
N GLY A 260 -35.22 45.53 -0.02
CA GLY A 260 -36.67 45.62 0.06
C GLY A 260 -37.04 46.94 -0.62
N THR A 261 -37.98 46.94 -1.58
CA THR A 261 -38.78 48.12 -1.99
C THR A 261 -39.81 47.72 -3.05
N GLY A 262 -41.07 48.15 -2.88
CA GLY A 262 -41.87 48.74 -3.96
C GLY A 262 -42.84 47.86 -4.77
N LYS A 263 -44.05 47.68 -4.23
CA LYS A 263 -45.40 47.76 -4.86
C LYS A 263 -45.57 47.65 -6.39
N LYS A 264 -46.65 46.91 -6.75
CA LYS A 264 -47.56 47.05 -7.93
C LYS A 264 -46.97 46.55 -9.27
N ASP A 265 -47.62 45.75 -10.12
CA ASP A 265 -49.03 45.73 -10.56
C ASP A 265 -49.49 44.34 -11.08
N LEU A 266 -50.81 44.18 -11.12
CA LEU A 266 -51.61 43.10 -11.75
C LEU A 266 -51.77 43.37 -13.26
N ALA A 267 -51.61 42.37 -14.14
CA ALA A 267 -52.45 42.14 -15.34
C ALA A 267 -51.90 41.07 -16.32
N GLY A 268 -52.82 40.28 -16.90
CA GLY A 268 -52.76 39.74 -18.28
C GLY A 268 -52.24 38.30 -18.43
N LEU A 269 -53.09 37.27 -18.57
CA LEU A 269 -53.75 36.77 -19.79
C LEU A 269 -52.78 36.40 -20.94
N LYS A 270 -52.60 35.10 -21.23
CA LYS A 270 -53.19 34.41 -22.40
C LYS A 270 -52.68 32.98 -22.56
N ASP A 271 -53.62 32.17 -23.05
CA ASP A 271 -53.52 30.81 -23.58
C ASP A 271 -52.60 30.72 -24.81
N ASP A 272 -52.05 29.52 -25.10
CA ASP A 272 -52.36 28.74 -26.30
C ASP A 272 -51.35 27.59 -26.58
N GLU A 273 -51.95 26.41 -26.86
CA GLU A 273 -51.62 25.44 -27.93
C GLU A 273 -50.22 24.77 -28.02
N LEU A 274 -50.11 23.45 -27.81
CA LEU A 274 -50.31 22.30 -28.75
C LEU A 274 -49.07 21.91 -29.60
N GLY A 275 -48.78 20.60 -29.64
CA GLY A 275 -47.91 19.92 -30.62
C GLY A 275 -46.92 18.94 -29.96
N LYS A 276 -47.28 17.67 -29.78
CA LYS A 276 -47.12 16.51 -30.70
C LYS A 276 -45.66 16.08 -30.92
N ASP A 277 -45.37 14.80 -30.62
CA ASP A 277 -44.71 13.78 -31.47
C ASP A 277 -44.23 12.60 -30.58
N ALA A 278 -44.95 11.48 -30.53
CA ALA A 278 -44.85 10.30 -31.42
C ALA A 278 -43.47 9.62 -31.31
N GLN A 279 -43.29 8.65 -30.41
CA GLN A 279 -43.41 7.20 -30.69
C GLN A 279 -43.07 6.81 -32.13
N ASN A 280 -41.93 6.13 -32.31
CA ASN A 280 -41.81 5.10 -33.33
C ASN A 280 -40.85 4.00 -32.87
N GLY A 281 -41.40 2.83 -32.57
CA GLY A 281 -40.68 1.58 -32.57
C GLY A 281 -40.79 0.94 -33.95
N ASN A 282 -39.76 0.22 -34.39
CA ASN A 282 -39.99 -0.86 -35.33
C ASN A 282 -38.92 -1.96 -35.20
N GLN A 283 -39.42 -3.19 -35.06
CA GLN A 283 -38.71 -4.47 -35.12
C GLN A 283 -38.75 -4.99 -36.56
N ALA A 284 -37.71 -5.71 -37.00
CA ALA A 284 -37.75 -6.81 -37.99
C ALA A 284 -36.30 -7.27 -38.30
N THR A 285 -35.80 -8.36 -37.70
CA THR A 285 -35.80 -9.78 -38.14
C THR A 285 -34.59 -10.21 -39.00
N PRO A 286 -34.20 -11.52 -38.93
CA PRO A 286 -32.85 -12.00 -39.20
C PRO A 286 -32.69 -12.72 -40.55
N CYS A 287 -31.45 -12.83 -41.05
CA CYS A 287 -31.13 -13.58 -42.26
C CYS A 287 -30.13 -14.73 -42.01
N LYS A 288 -30.32 -15.81 -42.77
CA LYS A 288 -29.82 -17.19 -42.66
C LYS A 288 -28.44 -17.41 -43.33
N LYS A 289 -27.72 -18.42 -42.82
CA LYS A 289 -26.95 -19.52 -43.48
C LYS A 289 -26.06 -19.26 -44.73
N ARG A 290 -24.80 -19.71 -44.64
CA ARG A 290 -24.06 -20.69 -45.52
C ARG A 290 -22.65 -20.86 -44.90
N ALA A 291 -22.19 -22.03 -44.47
CA ALA A 291 -21.86 -23.29 -45.16
C ALA A 291 -20.66 -23.18 -46.12
N SER A 292 -19.48 -23.54 -45.59
CA SER A 292 -18.43 -24.38 -46.21
C SER A 292 -17.37 -24.68 -45.16
#